data_AF-A0A9W3SCY8-F1
#
_entry.id   AF-A0A9W3SCY8-F1
#
_cell.length_a   1.000
_cell.length_b   1.000
_cell.length_c   1.000
_cell.angle_alpha   90.00
_cell.angle_beta   90.00
_cell.angle_gamma   90.00
#
_symmetry.space_group_name_H-M   'P 1'
#
loop_
_entity.id
_entity.type
_entity.pdbx_description
1 polymer ?
#
loop_
_entity_poly.entity_id
_entity_poly.type
_entity_poly.pdbx_seq_one_letter_code
_entity_poly.pdbx_strand_id
1 'polypeptide(L)'
;MGSDKKKIGKSPSSCRALFLHTETEERRIDVPLVIKAKKDMADLQKVKEDLADWLYTEQPAELIFDDELDRTYLALIDGSVDLDEIVNRGRGVITFVCPMPYKLGKQNTHTFTQNWSTEITTSFVNQGNIEAPPIIEIEAKKPSAFLDVWFGEYPYNRDYFRIGYPLKTEQLPVEGNQRLIWDEMATTVGWSKVSSMEDGNPVGEMKSDGYQFYCSNYGTGSGKGWNGAAVKKNIPNGPVQDFIMQAYVTCKSKRINEMGRVEIAILDENSKVLSKIAMTDVFWQAEQKFRNNGNWI
;
A
#
# COMPACT_ATOMS: atom_id res chain seq x y z
N MET A 1 42.04 -0.44 -0.50
CA MET A 1 41.41 0.08 -1.73
C MET A 1 40.84 -1.15 -2.40
N GLY A 2 39.52 -1.25 -2.59
CA GLY A 2 38.95 -2.41 -3.31
C GLY A 2 39.47 -2.42 -4.74
N SER A 3 39.79 -3.59 -5.28
CA SER A 3 40.20 -3.72 -6.68
C SER A 3 38.99 -3.63 -7.59
N ASP A 4 38.99 -2.67 -8.51
CA ASP A 4 38.03 -2.62 -9.60
C ASP A 4 38.49 -3.54 -10.74
N LYS A 5 37.71 -4.59 -11.02
CA LYS A 5 37.98 -5.48 -12.15
C LYS A 5 37.13 -5.07 -13.36
N LYS A 6 37.79 -4.73 -14.47
CA LYS A 6 37.13 -4.41 -15.74
C LYS A 6 36.90 -5.67 -16.55
N LYS A 7 35.64 -5.99 -16.86
CA LYS A 7 35.29 -7.15 -17.69
C LYS A 7 35.16 -6.73 -19.14
N ILE A 8 35.98 -7.32 -20.00
CA ILE A 8 36.07 -6.98 -21.42
C ILE A 8 35.64 -8.19 -22.24
N GLY A 9 34.57 -8.04 -23.04
CA GLY A 9 34.14 -9.04 -24.01
C GLY A 9 34.78 -8.79 -25.37
N LYS A 10 35.31 -9.85 -26.00
CA LYS A 10 35.77 -9.80 -27.41
C LYS A 10 34.76 -10.53 -28.29
N SER A 11 34.23 -9.83 -29.30
CA SER A 11 33.39 -10.45 -30.34
C SER A 11 34.28 -11.15 -31.37
N PRO A 12 33.95 -12.38 -31.85
CA PRO A 12 34.78 -13.15 -32.77
C PRO A 12 35.09 -12.48 -34.12
N SER A 13 34.31 -11.48 -34.53
CA SER A 13 34.40 -10.84 -35.86
C SER A 13 34.77 -9.36 -35.85
N SER A 14 35.15 -8.79 -34.69
CA SER A 14 35.59 -7.38 -34.61
C SER A 14 36.83 -7.20 -33.76
N CYS A 15 37.80 -6.39 -34.21
CA CYS A 15 38.96 -5.94 -33.42
C CYS A 15 38.59 -4.97 -32.26
N ARG A 16 37.32 -4.89 -31.87
CA ARG A 16 36.82 -3.98 -30.83
C ARG A 16 36.48 -4.77 -29.57
N ALA A 17 37.15 -4.41 -28.48
CA ALA A 17 36.80 -4.84 -27.13
C ALA A 17 35.55 -4.08 -26.67
N LEU A 18 34.52 -4.78 -26.23
CA LEU A 18 33.33 -4.19 -25.62
C LEU A 18 33.51 -4.19 -24.10
N PHE A 19 33.45 -3.00 -23.49
CA PHE A 19 33.34 -2.88 -22.04
C PHE A 19 31.93 -3.26 -21.61
N LEU A 20 31.81 -4.26 -20.74
CA LEU A 20 30.52 -4.76 -20.28
C LEU A 20 30.09 -4.03 -18.99
N HIS A 21 30.88 -4.17 -17.92
CA HIS A 21 30.78 -3.37 -16.70
C HIS A 21 32.05 -3.52 -15.83
N THR A 22 32.11 -2.76 -14.74
CA THR A 22 33.11 -2.91 -13.66
C THR A 22 32.48 -3.71 -12.52
N GLU A 23 33.18 -4.74 -12.03
CA GLU A 23 32.86 -5.42 -10.77
C GLU A 23 33.77 -4.80 -9.70
N THR A 24 33.19 -4.16 -8.69
CA THR A 24 33.94 -3.68 -7.52
C THR A 24 33.88 -4.73 -6.44
N GLU A 25 35.04 -5.19 -5.99
CA GLU A 25 35.13 -6.19 -4.92
C GLU A 25 34.75 -5.59 -3.56
N GLU A 26 34.16 -6.43 -2.69
CA GLU A 26 33.89 -6.08 -1.31
C GLU A 26 35.17 -5.62 -0.60
N ARG A 27 35.03 -4.66 0.31
CA ARG A 27 36.16 -4.21 1.13
C ARG A 27 36.16 -5.01 2.42
N ARG A 28 37.28 -5.62 2.75
CA ARG A 28 37.53 -6.26 4.04
C ARG A 28 38.43 -5.37 4.90
N ILE A 29 38.08 -5.23 6.17
CA ILE A 29 38.84 -4.43 7.15
C ILE A 29 39.17 -5.32 8.34
N ASP A 30 40.47 -5.58 8.51
CA ASP A 30 40.97 -6.42 9.60
C ASP A 30 41.35 -5.55 10.79
N VAL A 31 40.60 -5.68 11.89
CA VAL A 31 40.79 -4.91 13.12
C VAL A 31 41.42 -5.82 14.18
N PRO A 32 42.70 -5.62 14.53
CA PRO A 32 43.33 -6.36 15.61
C PRO A 32 42.78 -5.87 16.96
N LEU A 33 42.40 -6.80 17.83
CA LEU A 33 41.88 -6.48 19.15
C LEU A 33 42.50 -7.34 20.24
N VAL A 34 42.45 -6.82 21.47
CA VAL A 34 42.88 -7.52 22.68
C VAL A 34 41.80 -7.39 23.75
N ILE A 35 41.23 -8.52 24.16
CA ILE A 35 40.28 -8.60 25.28
C ILE A 35 41.05 -8.96 26.54
N LYS A 36 40.74 -8.30 27.66
CA LYS A 36 41.28 -8.64 28.98
C LYS A 36 40.13 -8.99 29.91
N ALA A 37 40.11 -10.22 30.40
CA ALA A 37 39.18 -10.64 31.43
C ALA A 37 39.61 -10.10 32.80
N LYS A 38 38.63 -9.73 33.64
CA LYS A 38 38.90 -9.14 34.96
C LYS A 38 39.28 -10.19 35.98
N LYS A 39 38.74 -11.41 35.84
CA LYS A 39 38.83 -12.45 36.88
C LYS A 39 39.59 -13.69 36.44
N ASP A 40 39.08 -14.43 35.46
CA ASP A 40 39.57 -15.75 35.08
C ASP A 40 39.24 -16.08 33.61
N MET A 41 39.58 -17.29 33.16
CA MET A 41 39.26 -17.76 31.81
C MET A 41 37.76 -17.91 31.56
N ALA A 42 36.95 -18.17 32.59
CA ALA A 42 35.49 -18.28 32.43
C ALA A 42 34.87 -16.90 32.16
N ASP A 43 35.38 -15.86 32.82
CA ASP A 43 35.05 -14.46 32.53
C ASP A 43 35.47 -14.06 31.11
N LEU A 44 36.61 -14.56 30.61
CA LEU A 44 37.04 -14.34 29.23
C LEU A 44 36.04 -14.91 28.21
N GLN A 45 35.53 -16.13 28.44
CA GLN A 45 34.55 -16.74 27.54
C GLN A 45 33.24 -15.94 27.47
N LYS A 46 32.75 -15.46 28.63
CA LYS A 46 31.54 -14.61 28.65
C LYS A 46 31.73 -13.31 27.86
N VAL A 47 32.87 -12.65 28.02
CA VAL A 47 33.17 -11.43 27.25
C VAL A 47 33.28 -11.71 25.76
N LYS A 48 33.74 -12.91 25.35
CA LYS A 48 33.76 -13.32 23.94
C LYS A 48 32.35 -13.52 23.39
N GLU A 49 31.48 -14.21 24.14
CA GLU A 49 30.06 -14.40 23.79
C GLU A 49 29.36 -13.04 23.67
N ASP A 50 29.48 -12.17 24.68
CA ASP A 50 28.88 -10.82 24.68
C ASP A 50 29.38 -9.97 23.49
N LEU A 51 30.67 -10.06 23.15
CA LEU A 51 31.25 -9.33 22.02
C LEU A 51 30.72 -9.86 20.67
N ALA A 52 30.62 -11.19 20.53
CA ALA A 52 30.10 -11.81 19.31
C ALA A 52 28.64 -11.43 19.09
N ASP A 53 27.81 -11.50 20.13
CA ASP A 53 26.40 -11.11 20.09
C ASP A 53 26.24 -9.61 19.77
N TRP A 54 27.12 -8.75 20.29
CA TRP A 54 27.08 -7.32 20.00
C TRP A 54 27.48 -6.97 18.57
N LEU A 55 28.50 -7.65 18.03
CA LEU A 55 29.02 -7.39 16.69
C LEU A 55 28.21 -8.07 15.58
N TYR A 56 27.43 -9.09 15.91
CA TYR A 56 26.57 -9.77 14.95
C TYR A 56 25.37 -8.91 14.59
N THR A 57 25.26 -8.56 13.31
CA THR A 57 24.11 -7.84 12.76
C THR A 57 23.62 -8.54 11.49
N GLU A 58 22.28 -8.67 11.35
CA GLU A 58 21.70 -9.28 10.14
C GLU A 58 21.87 -8.40 8.88
N GLN A 59 21.99 -7.09 9.08
CA GLN A 59 22.19 -6.10 8.03
C GLN A 59 23.48 -5.31 8.28
N PRO A 60 24.14 -4.77 7.23
CA PRO A 60 25.30 -3.91 7.41
C PRO A 60 25.01 -2.75 8.36
N ALA A 61 25.86 -2.57 9.37
CA ALA A 61 25.76 -1.51 10.37
C ALA A 61 26.86 -0.46 10.16
N GLU A 62 26.68 0.71 10.77
CA GLU A 62 27.67 1.79 10.73
C GLU A 62 28.92 1.42 11.52
N LEU A 63 30.07 1.47 10.86
CA LEU A 63 31.40 1.30 11.44
C LEU A 63 32.18 2.61 11.25
N ILE A 64 32.54 3.26 12.36
CA ILE A 64 33.27 4.53 12.41
C ILE A 64 34.52 4.30 13.25
N PHE A 65 35.67 4.77 12.76
CA PHE A 65 36.94 4.69 13.50
C PHE A 65 37.30 6.04 14.12
N ASP A 66 37.93 6.01 15.28
CA ASP A 66 38.30 7.22 16.05
C ASP A 66 39.27 8.15 15.32
N ASP A 67 40.06 7.63 14.38
CA ASP A 67 41.01 8.40 13.56
C ASP A 67 40.36 9.03 12.31
N GLU A 68 39.17 8.58 11.92
CA GLU A 68 38.42 9.03 10.74
C GLU A 68 36.93 9.26 11.08
N LEU A 69 36.64 10.05 12.11
CA LEU A 69 35.27 10.31 12.59
C LEU A 69 34.30 10.91 11.55
N ASP A 70 34.80 11.49 10.45
CA ASP A 70 34.00 12.07 9.36
C ASP A 70 33.73 11.08 8.22
N ARG A 71 34.06 9.80 8.41
CA ARG A 71 33.88 8.72 7.44
C ARG A 71 33.21 7.52 8.09
N THR A 72 32.15 7.03 7.47
CA THR A 72 31.40 5.86 7.92
C THR A 72 31.53 4.73 6.91
N TYR A 73 31.74 3.52 7.39
CA TYR A 73 31.65 2.29 6.59
C TYR A 73 30.32 1.60 6.91
N LEU A 74 29.70 0.96 5.93
CA LEU A 74 28.61 0.01 6.18
C LEU A 74 29.20 -1.39 6.17
N ALA A 75 29.25 -2.02 7.33
CA ALA A 75 29.98 -3.27 7.53
C ALA A 75 29.21 -4.28 8.39
N LEU A 76 29.56 -5.54 8.23
CA LEU A 76 29.14 -6.66 9.07
C LEU A 76 30.33 -7.58 9.29
N ILE A 77 30.31 -8.43 10.31
CA ILE A 77 31.40 -9.38 10.56
C ILE A 77 31.28 -10.62 9.65
N ASP A 78 32.41 -11.08 9.13
CA ASP A 78 32.48 -12.34 8.38
C ASP A 78 32.62 -13.52 9.36
N GLY A 79 31.49 -14.03 9.84
CA GLY A 79 31.46 -15.23 10.68
C GLY A 79 32.02 -15.06 12.09
N SER A 80 32.61 -16.13 12.63
CA SER A 80 32.99 -16.24 14.05
C SER A 80 34.25 -15.43 14.40
N VAL A 81 34.21 -14.76 15.54
CA VAL A 81 35.36 -14.06 16.14
C VAL A 81 36.31 -15.08 16.77
N ASP A 82 37.40 -15.41 16.08
CA ASP A 82 38.43 -16.33 16.59
C ASP A 82 39.56 -15.53 17.27
N LEU A 83 39.80 -15.82 18.55
CA LEU A 83 40.78 -15.13 19.38
C LEU A 83 41.67 -16.17 20.07
N ASP A 84 42.99 -16.03 19.89
CA ASP A 84 44.00 -16.78 20.62
C ASP A 84 43.98 -16.40 22.10
N GLU A 85 43.89 -17.41 22.97
CA GLU A 85 43.80 -17.21 24.42
C GLU A 85 45.16 -17.43 25.10
N ILE A 86 45.63 -16.43 25.84
CA ILE A 86 46.84 -16.50 26.67
C ILE A 86 46.47 -16.05 28.08
N VAL A 87 46.34 -17.02 29.00
CA VAL A 87 45.97 -16.82 30.41
C VAL A 87 44.60 -16.15 30.55
N ASN A 88 44.53 -14.85 30.79
CA ASN A 88 43.30 -14.07 30.96
C ASN A 88 43.13 -13.01 29.87
N ARG A 89 43.82 -13.19 28.74
CA ARG A 89 43.79 -12.28 27.60
C ARG A 89 43.46 -13.04 26.33
N GLY A 90 42.50 -12.54 25.56
CA GLY A 90 42.23 -12.97 24.20
C GLY A 90 42.87 -11.99 23.23
N ARG A 91 43.55 -12.46 22.19
CA ARG A 91 44.08 -11.63 21.10
C ARG A 91 43.64 -12.22 19.78
N GLY A 92 43.17 -11.38 18.87
CA GLY A 92 42.87 -11.83 17.52
C GLY A 92 42.49 -10.68 16.62
N VAL A 93 41.89 -11.01 15.50
CA VAL A 93 41.53 -10.07 14.44
C VAL A 93 40.07 -10.28 14.09
N ILE A 94 39.31 -9.19 14.05
CA ILE A 94 37.95 -9.21 13.52
C ILE A 94 37.98 -8.64 12.11
N THR A 95 37.45 -9.41 11.17
CA THR A 95 37.31 -9.00 9.79
C THR A 95 35.91 -8.47 9.56
N PHE A 96 35.82 -7.18 9.27
CA PHE A 96 34.60 -6.52 8.84
C PHE A 96 34.52 -6.56 7.31
N VAL A 97 33.43 -7.10 6.78
CA VAL A 97 33.09 -7.09 5.36
C VAL A 97 32.17 -5.91 5.08
N CYS A 98 32.56 -5.09 4.13
CA CYS A 98 31.77 -3.99 3.59
C CYS A 98 31.28 -4.37 2.20
N PRO A 99 30.00 -4.78 2.04
CA PRO A 99 29.41 -5.06 0.73
C PRO A 99 29.48 -3.84 -0.19
N MET A 100 29.34 -2.64 0.40
CA MET A 100 29.62 -1.38 -0.27
C MET A 100 31.05 -0.92 0.09
N PRO A 101 32.00 -0.91 -0.85
CA PRO A 101 33.41 -0.70 -0.55
C PRO A 101 33.79 0.77 -0.31
N TYR A 102 32.83 1.68 -0.46
CA TYR A 102 33.03 3.13 -0.36
C TYR A 102 32.78 3.65 1.06
N LYS A 103 33.52 4.71 1.43
CA LYS A 103 33.29 5.42 2.70
C LYS A 103 32.16 6.43 2.49
N LEU A 104 31.20 6.46 3.38
CA LEU A 104 30.15 7.46 3.43
C LEU A 104 30.67 8.70 4.16
N GLY A 105 30.51 9.87 3.54
CA GLY A 105 30.76 11.15 4.17
C GLY A 105 29.54 11.67 4.91
N LYS A 106 29.63 12.92 5.39
CA LYS A 106 28.50 13.61 6.00
C LYS A 106 27.32 13.73 5.03
N GLN A 107 26.12 13.41 5.50
CA GLN A 107 24.89 13.63 4.74
C GLN A 107 24.67 15.15 4.54
N ASN A 108 24.43 15.53 3.29
CA ASN A 108 24.11 16.91 2.92
C ASN A 108 22.63 17.00 2.52
N THR A 109 21.85 17.74 3.29
CA THR A 109 20.42 17.94 3.04
C THR A 109 20.22 19.29 2.36
N HIS A 110 19.52 19.28 1.23
CA HIS A 110 19.17 20.47 0.47
C HIS A 110 17.65 20.61 0.39
N THR A 111 17.14 21.76 0.78
CA THR A 111 15.71 22.04 0.69
C THR A 111 15.37 22.48 -0.73
N PHE A 112 14.28 21.93 -1.26
CA PHE A 112 13.68 22.37 -2.51
C PHE A 112 13.00 23.72 -2.31
N THR A 113 13.32 24.70 -3.17
CA THR A 113 12.71 26.03 -3.09
C THR A 113 12.02 26.37 -4.39
N GLN A 114 10.82 26.95 -4.28
CA GLN A 114 10.13 27.52 -5.42
C GLN A 114 10.60 28.96 -5.58
N ASN A 115 11.31 29.25 -6.66
CA ASN A 115 11.78 30.61 -6.93
C ASN A 115 11.23 31.13 -8.26
N TRP A 116 10.34 32.12 -8.17
CA TRP A 116 9.70 32.87 -9.28
C TRP A 116 9.06 32.07 -10.43
N SER A 117 8.98 30.75 -10.34
CA SER A 117 8.42 29.85 -11.37
C SER A 117 7.50 28.79 -10.75
N THR A 118 6.84 28.02 -11.61
CA THR A 118 6.07 26.83 -11.20
C THR A 118 6.96 25.65 -10.81
N GLU A 119 8.27 25.72 -11.07
CA GLU A 119 9.21 24.64 -10.78
C GLU A 119 9.79 24.80 -9.37
N ILE A 120 9.79 23.72 -8.62
CA ILE A 120 10.48 23.63 -7.34
C ILE A 120 11.80 22.93 -7.59
N THR A 121 12.91 23.66 -7.43
CA THR A 121 14.24 23.15 -7.78
C THR A 121 15.21 23.35 -6.62
N THR A 122 16.27 22.54 -6.64
CA THR A 122 17.44 22.71 -5.80
C THR A 122 18.65 22.27 -6.61
N SER A 123 19.78 22.94 -6.42
CA SER A 123 21.04 22.59 -7.07
C SER A 123 22.11 22.41 -6.02
N PHE A 124 22.86 21.32 -6.15
CA PHE A 124 23.95 20.99 -5.26
C PHE A 124 25.03 20.26 -6.04
N VAL A 125 26.24 20.27 -5.51
CA VAL A 125 27.39 19.59 -6.09
C VAL A 125 27.76 18.44 -5.17
N ASN A 126 27.80 17.23 -5.71
CA ASN A 126 28.38 16.09 -4.99
C ASN A 126 29.90 16.32 -4.86
N GLN A 127 30.35 16.61 -3.64
CA GLN A 127 31.77 16.81 -3.31
C GLN A 127 32.53 15.48 -3.15
N GLY A 128 31.84 14.35 -3.26
CA GLY A 128 32.43 13.02 -3.25
C GLY A 128 33.15 12.69 -4.56
N ASN A 129 33.95 11.63 -4.52
CA ASN A 129 34.72 11.16 -5.68
C ASN A 129 33.94 10.14 -6.53
N ILE A 130 32.72 9.79 -6.11
CA ILE A 130 31.88 8.74 -6.68
C ILE A 130 30.45 9.29 -6.77
N GLU A 131 29.75 8.92 -7.83
CA GLU A 131 28.33 9.24 -8.00
C GLU A 131 27.51 8.63 -6.85
N ALA A 132 26.70 9.46 -6.20
CA ALA A 132 25.85 9.05 -5.10
C ALA A 132 24.39 9.36 -5.46
N PRO A 133 23.51 8.35 -5.56
CA PRO A 133 22.11 8.60 -5.84
C PRO A 133 21.48 9.36 -4.67
N PRO A 134 20.71 10.45 -4.93
CA PRO A 134 20.09 11.22 -3.87
C PRO A 134 18.89 10.50 -3.27
N ILE A 135 18.63 10.74 -1.99
CA ILE A 135 17.35 10.41 -1.35
C ILE A 135 16.46 11.63 -1.47
N ILE A 136 15.28 11.47 -2.09
CA ILE A 136 14.34 12.55 -2.32
C ILE A 136 13.10 12.32 -1.47
N GLU A 137 12.88 13.22 -0.52
CA GLU A 137 11.72 13.20 0.37
C GLU A 137 10.74 14.32 -0.02
N ILE A 138 9.48 13.96 -0.24
CA ILE A 138 8.44 14.87 -0.72
C ILE A 138 7.19 14.73 0.15
N GLU A 139 6.77 15.83 0.76
CA GLU A 139 5.52 15.91 1.51
C GLU A 139 4.43 16.58 0.65
N ALA A 140 3.46 15.78 0.19
CA ALA A 140 2.35 16.27 -0.62
C ALA A 140 1.29 16.98 0.24
N LYS A 141 1.19 18.31 0.11
CA LYS A 141 0.22 19.13 0.87
C LYS A 141 -1.19 19.17 0.26
N LYS A 142 -1.33 18.77 -1.00
CA LYS A 142 -2.58 18.74 -1.75
C LYS A 142 -2.64 17.48 -2.61
N PRO A 143 -3.85 16.95 -2.91
CA PRO A 143 -3.99 15.86 -3.86
C PRO A 143 -3.35 16.21 -5.20
N SER A 144 -2.59 15.28 -5.76
CA SER A 144 -2.01 15.39 -7.10
C SER A 144 -2.20 14.08 -7.86
N ALA A 145 -2.50 14.17 -9.15
CA ALA A 145 -2.65 13.00 -10.02
C ALA A 145 -1.30 12.42 -10.48
N PHE A 146 -0.25 13.23 -10.44
CA PHE A 146 1.10 12.81 -10.77
C PHE A 146 2.17 13.64 -10.07
N LEU A 147 3.39 13.12 -10.04
CA LEU A 147 4.60 13.78 -9.56
C LEU A 147 5.71 13.50 -10.56
N ASP A 148 6.38 14.56 -11.00
CA ASP A 148 7.59 14.47 -11.81
C ASP A 148 8.78 14.97 -11.03
N VAL A 149 9.84 14.17 -11.01
CA VAL A 149 11.12 14.57 -10.43
C VAL A 149 12.19 14.44 -11.50
N TRP A 150 12.75 15.58 -11.87
CA TRP A 150 13.79 15.71 -12.87
C TRP A 150 15.15 15.75 -12.19
N PHE A 151 16.12 15.01 -12.71
CA PHE A 151 17.50 14.99 -12.21
C PHE A 151 18.49 14.91 -13.37
N GLY A 152 19.74 15.34 -13.14
CA GLY A 152 20.76 15.45 -14.18
C GLY A 152 21.17 16.89 -14.45
N GLU A 153 21.99 17.08 -15.47
CA GLU A 153 22.55 18.38 -15.83
C GLU A 153 21.45 19.30 -16.40
N TYR A 154 21.43 20.56 -15.97
CA TYR A 154 20.49 21.56 -16.49
C TYR A 154 21.18 22.45 -17.54
N PRO A 155 20.51 22.80 -18.67
CA PRO A 155 19.16 22.40 -19.07
C PRO A 155 19.11 21.12 -19.91
N TYR A 156 20.27 20.61 -20.34
CA TYR A 156 20.41 19.48 -21.27
C TYR A 156 20.86 18.22 -20.52
N ASN A 157 20.39 17.04 -20.93
CA ASN A 157 20.66 15.75 -20.26
C ASN A 157 20.00 15.61 -18.88
N ARG A 158 18.70 15.95 -18.80
CA ARG A 158 17.86 15.62 -17.65
C ARG A 158 17.12 14.31 -17.90
N ASP A 159 17.26 13.41 -16.95
CA ASP A 159 16.34 12.29 -16.78
C ASP A 159 15.20 12.70 -15.84
N TYR A 160 14.12 11.93 -15.85
CA TYR A 160 13.04 12.12 -14.91
C TYR A 160 12.43 10.78 -14.50
N PHE A 161 11.89 10.76 -13.29
CA PHE A 161 10.95 9.73 -12.89
C PHE A 161 9.58 10.36 -12.68
N ARG A 162 8.54 9.63 -13.10
CA ARG A 162 7.14 10.02 -12.93
C ARG A 162 6.42 8.99 -12.08
N ILE A 163 5.65 9.46 -11.11
CA ILE A 163 4.65 8.68 -10.40
C ILE A 163 3.28 9.19 -10.82
N GLY A 164 2.36 8.29 -11.19
CA GLY A 164 1.02 8.64 -11.64
C GLY A 164 0.94 9.04 -13.11
N TYR A 165 -0.24 9.53 -13.51
CA TYR A 165 -0.52 9.91 -14.90
C TYR A 165 -1.14 11.30 -14.94
N PRO A 166 -0.75 12.15 -15.91
CA PRO A 166 -1.44 13.41 -16.12
C PRO A 166 -2.90 13.13 -16.50
N LEU A 167 -3.82 13.86 -15.88
CA LEU A 167 -5.23 13.79 -16.23
C LEU A 167 -5.41 14.27 -17.67
N LYS A 168 -6.26 13.58 -18.43
CA LYS A 168 -6.72 14.09 -19.72
C LYS A 168 -7.52 15.38 -19.48
N THR A 169 -7.54 16.28 -20.45
CA THR A 169 -8.10 17.65 -20.37
C THR A 169 -9.55 17.75 -19.87
N GLU A 170 -10.27 16.63 -19.82
CA GLU A 170 -11.69 16.52 -19.48
C GLU A 170 -11.96 15.83 -18.13
N GLN A 171 -10.93 15.42 -17.39
CA GLN A 171 -11.10 14.77 -16.07
C GLN A 171 -10.68 15.70 -14.93
N LEU A 172 -11.63 16.02 -14.05
CA LEU A 172 -11.33 16.63 -12.75
C LEU A 172 -10.61 15.60 -11.86
N PRO A 173 -9.66 16.00 -11.01
CA PRO A 173 -9.06 15.09 -10.03
C PRO A 173 -10.16 14.62 -9.06
N VAL A 174 -10.63 13.39 -9.22
CA VAL A 174 -11.56 12.77 -8.27
C VAL A 174 -10.71 12.08 -7.21
N GLU A 175 -10.94 12.38 -5.94
CA GLU A 175 -10.35 11.60 -4.85
C GLU A 175 -10.76 10.13 -5.01
N GLY A 176 -9.79 9.22 -5.07
CA GLY A 176 -10.05 7.80 -5.21
C GLY A 176 -11.00 7.30 -4.11
N ASN A 177 -12.15 6.73 -4.51
CA ASN A 177 -13.17 6.15 -3.65
C ASN A 177 -13.70 7.07 -2.53
N GLN A 178 -14.15 8.28 -2.86
CA GLN A 178 -14.89 9.10 -1.90
C GLN A 178 -16.19 8.39 -1.46
N ARG A 179 -16.32 8.12 -0.16
CA ARG A 179 -17.54 7.53 0.41
C ARG A 179 -18.64 8.59 0.51
N LEU A 180 -19.66 8.48 -0.34
CA LEU A 180 -20.79 9.44 -0.40
C LEU A 180 -21.86 9.16 0.65
N ILE A 181 -22.12 7.88 0.93
CA ILE A 181 -23.11 7.44 1.90
C ILE A 181 -22.47 6.38 2.79
N TRP A 182 -22.59 6.58 4.10
CA TRP A 182 -22.42 5.56 5.11
C TRP A 182 -23.69 5.56 5.96
N ASP A 183 -24.52 4.55 5.80
CA ASP A 183 -25.77 4.43 6.54
C ASP A 183 -25.83 3.04 7.16
N GLU A 184 -25.77 3.00 8.49
CA GLU A 184 -25.84 1.77 9.29
C GLU A 184 -27.29 1.29 9.44
N MET A 185 -28.25 1.99 8.85
CA MET A 185 -29.68 1.69 8.93
C MET A 185 -30.21 1.73 10.37
N ALA A 186 -29.55 2.49 11.25
CA ALA A 186 -29.92 2.66 12.66
C ALA A 186 -31.16 3.55 12.86
N THR A 187 -31.48 4.41 11.90
CA THR A 187 -32.68 5.27 11.94
C THR A 187 -33.24 5.51 10.55
N THR A 188 -34.57 5.60 10.43
CA THR A 188 -35.24 5.96 9.17
C THR A 188 -35.21 7.47 8.90
N VAL A 189 -34.63 8.28 9.79
CA VAL A 189 -34.44 9.72 9.58
C VAL A 189 -33.55 9.96 8.36
N GLY A 190 -33.99 10.84 7.46
CA GLY A 190 -33.32 11.10 6.17
C GLY A 190 -33.74 10.17 5.03
N TRP A 191 -34.60 9.19 5.31
CA TRP A 191 -35.26 8.36 4.30
C TRP A 191 -36.72 8.79 4.11
N SER A 192 -37.14 8.91 2.86
CA SER A 192 -38.50 9.29 2.47
C SER A 192 -39.30 8.08 2.03
N LYS A 193 -40.59 8.03 2.38
CA LYS A 193 -41.49 6.97 1.93
C LYS A 193 -41.68 7.01 0.42
N VAL A 194 -41.74 5.84 -0.22
CA VAL A 194 -41.99 5.71 -1.65
C VAL A 194 -43.50 5.57 -1.90
N SER A 195 -44.05 6.32 -2.84
CA SER A 195 -45.48 6.32 -3.17
C SER A 195 -45.86 5.34 -4.29
N SER A 196 -44.92 5.02 -5.18
CA SER A 196 -45.10 4.07 -6.27
C SER A 196 -43.78 3.40 -6.67
N MET A 197 -43.86 2.17 -7.16
CA MET A 197 -42.72 1.38 -7.66
C MET A 197 -43.16 0.59 -8.90
N GLU A 198 -42.18 0.19 -9.72
CA GLU A 198 -42.43 -0.59 -10.94
C GLU A 198 -42.94 -2.01 -10.63
N ASP A 199 -42.45 -2.62 -9.55
CA ASP A 199 -42.76 -3.99 -9.17
C ASP A 199 -43.03 -4.06 -7.66
N GLY A 200 -44.30 -4.18 -7.28
CA GLY A 200 -44.77 -4.22 -5.89
C GLY A 200 -45.47 -2.93 -5.43
N ASN A 201 -46.24 -3.07 -4.34
CA ASN A 201 -47.00 -1.98 -3.74
C ASN A 201 -46.32 -1.52 -2.44
N PRO A 202 -45.80 -0.29 -2.37
CA PRO A 202 -45.12 0.24 -1.18
C PRO A 202 -46.11 0.72 -0.09
N VAL A 203 -47.06 -0.14 0.29
CA VAL A 203 -48.15 0.16 1.24
C VAL A 203 -47.81 -0.15 2.70
N GLY A 204 -46.67 -0.80 2.93
CA GLY A 204 -46.18 -1.16 4.26
C GLY A 204 -45.51 0.01 5.00
N GLU A 205 -44.92 -0.33 6.14
CA GLU A 205 -44.20 0.62 7.01
C GLU A 205 -42.79 0.14 7.33
N MET A 206 -41.78 0.96 6.98
CA MET A 206 -40.37 0.68 7.23
C MET A 206 -39.99 1.20 8.62
N LYS A 207 -39.33 0.38 9.42
CA LYS A 207 -38.78 0.79 10.72
C LYS A 207 -37.33 0.36 10.85
N SER A 208 -36.66 1.00 11.81
CA SER A 208 -35.35 0.59 12.30
C SER A 208 -35.48 0.03 13.72
N ASP A 209 -34.68 -0.98 14.04
CA ASP A 209 -34.47 -1.47 15.42
C ASP A 209 -33.18 -0.94 16.06
N GLY A 210 -32.48 -0.02 15.38
CA GLY A 210 -31.18 0.53 15.79
C GLY A 210 -29.99 -0.10 15.06
N TYR A 211 -30.19 -1.20 14.33
CA TYR A 211 -29.13 -1.93 13.62
C TYR A 211 -29.47 -2.27 12.17
N GLN A 212 -30.76 -2.32 11.83
CA GLN A 212 -31.22 -2.66 10.49
C GLN A 212 -32.59 -2.05 10.20
N PHE A 213 -32.86 -1.87 8.90
CA PHE A 213 -34.21 -1.64 8.43
C PHE A 213 -34.97 -2.94 8.28
N TYR A 214 -36.24 -2.93 8.69
CA TYR A 214 -37.16 -4.02 8.51
C TYR A 214 -38.56 -3.52 8.19
N CYS A 215 -39.30 -4.34 7.45
CA CYS A 215 -40.71 -4.10 7.18
C CYS A 215 -41.52 -4.46 8.43
N SER A 216 -41.99 -3.45 9.18
CA SER A 216 -42.78 -3.65 10.40
C SER A 216 -44.20 -4.11 10.12
N ASN A 217 -44.72 -3.76 8.95
CA ASN A 217 -45.99 -4.22 8.40
C ASN A 217 -45.88 -4.19 6.88
N TYR A 218 -46.30 -5.27 6.21
CA TYR A 218 -46.30 -5.37 4.75
C TYR A 218 -47.47 -4.61 4.09
N GLY A 219 -48.45 -4.18 4.88
CA GLY A 219 -49.66 -3.50 4.43
C GLY A 219 -50.65 -4.46 3.76
N THR A 220 -51.82 -3.94 3.40
CA THR A 220 -52.83 -4.67 2.62
C THR A 220 -52.97 -3.99 1.27
N GLY A 221 -52.45 -4.63 0.21
CA GLY A 221 -52.61 -4.14 -1.14
C GLY A 221 -54.00 -4.47 -1.71
N SER A 222 -54.45 -3.68 -2.69
CA SER A 222 -55.76 -3.86 -3.34
C SER A 222 -55.77 -4.93 -4.46
N GLY A 223 -54.71 -5.73 -4.60
CA GLY A 223 -54.53 -6.68 -5.71
C GLY A 223 -53.53 -7.81 -5.43
N LYS A 224 -53.38 -8.71 -6.42
CA LYS A 224 -52.37 -9.78 -6.40
C LYS A 224 -51.01 -9.20 -6.73
N GLY A 225 -50.08 -9.19 -5.77
CA GLY A 225 -48.72 -8.66 -5.96
C GLY A 225 -47.91 -8.62 -4.67
N TRP A 226 -46.63 -8.28 -4.78
CA TRP A 226 -45.80 -8.03 -3.60
C TRP A 226 -46.27 -6.77 -2.88
N ASN A 227 -46.49 -6.86 -1.57
CA ASN A 227 -46.77 -5.72 -0.71
C ASN A 227 -45.64 -5.60 0.31
N GLY A 228 -45.21 -4.38 0.60
CA GLY A 228 -44.13 -4.17 1.54
C GLY A 228 -43.87 -2.70 1.82
N ALA A 229 -42.86 -2.44 2.64
CA ALA A 229 -42.39 -1.10 2.89
C ALA A 229 -41.24 -0.74 1.95
N ALA A 230 -41.24 0.49 1.45
CA ALA A 230 -40.15 1.02 0.64
C ALA A 230 -39.84 2.46 1.03
N VAL A 231 -38.54 2.75 1.09
CA VAL A 231 -38.01 4.08 1.40
C VAL A 231 -36.90 4.43 0.41
N LYS A 232 -36.68 5.72 0.17
CA LYS A 232 -35.62 6.25 -0.70
C LYS A 232 -34.88 7.40 -0.03
N LYS A 233 -33.62 7.59 -0.40
CA LYS A 233 -32.77 8.67 0.09
C LYS A 233 -31.94 9.23 -1.05
N ASN A 234 -31.73 10.53 -1.05
CA ASN A 234 -30.92 11.20 -2.07
C ASN A 234 -29.43 10.96 -1.82
N ILE A 235 -28.66 10.83 -2.89
CA ILE A 235 -27.20 10.76 -2.81
C ILE A 235 -26.66 12.18 -2.62
N PRO A 236 -25.92 12.46 -1.52
CA PRO A 236 -25.31 13.76 -1.32
C PRO A 236 -24.39 14.12 -2.49
N ASN A 237 -24.49 15.36 -2.98
CA ASN A 237 -23.72 15.86 -4.14
C ASN A 237 -23.94 15.07 -5.44
N GLY A 238 -25.03 14.30 -5.55
CA GLY A 238 -25.43 13.66 -6.80
C GLY A 238 -25.93 14.66 -7.86
N PRO A 239 -26.06 14.24 -9.13
CA PRO A 239 -25.82 12.88 -9.66
C PRO A 239 -24.34 12.51 -9.72
N VAL A 240 -24.02 11.21 -9.54
CA VAL A 240 -22.65 10.69 -9.53
C VAL A 240 -22.44 9.63 -10.61
N GLN A 241 -21.22 9.56 -11.13
CA GLN A 241 -20.77 8.58 -12.13
C GLN A 241 -19.72 7.65 -11.49
N ASP A 242 -19.53 6.45 -12.04
CA ASP A 242 -18.55 5.45 -11.59
C ASP A 242 -18.56 5.20 -10.07
N PHE A 243 -19.52 4.39 -9.61
CA PHE A 243 -19.73 4.13 -8.18
C PHE A 243 -19.64 2.64 -7.81
N ILE A 244 -19.38 2.39 -6.53
CA ILE A 244 -19.48 1.06 -5.92
C ILE A 244 -20.54 1.13 -4.82
N MET A 245 -21.51 0.22 -4.85
CA MET A 245 -22.50 0.05 -3.80
C MET A 245 -22.25 -1.27 -3.07
N GLN A 246 -22.18 -1.20 -1.75
CA GLN A 246 -22.16 -2.38 -0.87
C GLN A 246 -23.36 -2.31 0.07
N ALA A 247 -24.06 -3.43 0.22
CA ALA A 247 -25.19 -3.54 1.11
C ALA A 247 -25.23 -4.94 1.74
N TYR A 248 -25.54 -4.99 3.04
CA TYR A 248 -25.80 -6.23 3.76
C TYR A 248 -27.30 -6.46 3.79
N VAL A 249 -27.74 -7.56 3.18
CA VAL A 249 -29.15 -7.88 3.01
C VAL A 249 -29.45 -9.24 3.60
N THR A 250 -30.56 -9.32 4.32
CA THR A 250 -31.05 -10.57 4.90
C THR A 250 -32.51 -10.78 4.52
N CYS A 251 -32.80 -11.86 3.81
CA CYS A 251 -34.15 -12.34 3.55
C CYS A 251 -34.37 -13.64 4.34
N LYS A 252 -35.38 -13.69 5.22
CA LYS A 252 -35.64 -14.85 6.08
C LYS A 252 -37.08 -15.35 5.91
N SER A 253 -37.25 -16.43 5.16
CA SER A 253 -38.44 -17.29 5.23
C SER A 253 -38.11 -18.47 6.13
N LYS A 254 -38.79 -18.60 7.28
CA LYS A 254 -38.51 -19.63 8.29
C LYS A 254 -39.38 -20.87 8.14
N ARG A 255 -40.44 -20.78 7.36
CA ARG A 255 -41.41 -21.85 7.13
C ARG A 255 -41.60 -22.05 5.63
N ILE A 256 -42.00 -23.27 5.26
CA ILE A 256 -42.26 -23.64 3.87
C ILE A 256 -43.33 -22.77 3.20
N ASN A 257 -44.28 -22.23 3.95
CA ASN A 257 -45.35 -21.37 3.44
C ASN A 257 -45.03 -19.87 3.50
N GLU A 258 -43.80 -19.49 3.86
CA GLU A 258 -43.35 -18.10 3.87
C GLU A 258 -42.63 -17.77 2.57
N MET A 259 -42.82 -16.53 2.11
CA MET A 259 -42.15 -15.97 0.94
C MET A 259 -41.68 -14.57 1.31
N GLY A 260 -40.56 -14.16 0.74
CA GLY A 260 -39.96 -12.87 1.04
C GLY A 260 -39.23 -12.31 -0.15
N ARG A 261 -39.15 -10.98 -0.19
CA ARG A 261 -38.36 -10.26 -1.19
C ARG A 261 -37.74 -9.03 -0.55
N VAL A 262 -36.47 -8.80 -0.84
CA VAL A 262 -35.77 -7.56 -0.50
C VAL A 262 -35.12 -7.02 -1.77
N GLU A 263 -35.30 -5.72 -2.01
CA GLU A 263 -34.81 -5.03 -3.20
C GLU A 263 -34.06 -3.77 -2.82
N ILE A 264 -32.95 -3.53 -3.52
CA ILE A 264 -32.21 -2.27 -3.50
C ILE A 264 -32.13 -1.78 -4.94
N ALA A 265 -32.64 -0.57 -5.17
CA ALA A 265 -32.65 0.06 -6.48
C ALA A 265 -31.84 1.35 -6.46
N ILE A 266 -31.08 1.57 -7.53
CA ILE A 266 -30.38 2.82 -7.80
C ILE A 266 -31.25 3.61 -8.77
N LEU A 267 -31.56 4.86 -8.41
CA LEU A 267 -32.45 5.73 -9.15
C LEU A 267 -31.65 6.84 -9.86
N ASP A 268 -32.16 7.31 -11.00
CA ASP A 268 -31.69 8.54 -11.63
C ASP A 268 -32.26 9.79 -10.93
N GLU A 269 -31.88 10.96 -11.46
CA GLU A 269 -32.36 12.27 -11.00
C GLU A 269 -33.89 12.44 -11.07
N ASN A 270 -34.57 11.65 -11.91
CA ASN A 270 -36.02 11.67 -12.09
C ASN A 270 -36.73 10.57 -11.27
N SER A 271 -36.03 9.93 -10.32
CA SER A 271 -36.53 8.79 -9.53
C SER A 271 -36.88 7.55 -10.36
N LYS A 272 -36.35 7.40 -11.58
CA LYS A 272 -36.50 6.19 -12.38
C LYS A 272 -35.40 5.19 -12.04
N VAL A 273 -35.74 3.91 -12.02
CA VAL A 273 -34.78 2.83 -11.74
C VAL A 273 -33.75 2.73 -12.86
N LEU A 274 -32.47 2.90 -12.51
CA LEU A 274 -31.32 2.64 -13.39
C LEU A 274 -30.81 1.20 -13.25
N SER A 275 -30.71 0.73 -12.01
CA SER A 275 -30.23 -0.60 -11.68
C SER A 275 -30.91 -1.13 -10.43
N LYS A 276 -31.00 -2.45 -10.31
CA LYS A 276 -31.72 -3.12 -9.24
C LYS A 276 -31.06 -4.44 -8.85
N ILE A 277 -30.94 -4.68 -7.56
CA ILE A 277 -30.50 -5.94 -6.97
C ILE A 277 -31.63 -6.46 -6.08
N ALA A 278 -32.02 -7.71 -6.27
CA ALA A 278 -33.12 -8.34 -5.56
C ALA A 278 -32.71 -9.70 -4.99
N MET A 279 -33.11 -9.96 -3.74
CA MET A 279 -33.06 -11.28 -3.11
C MET A 279 -34.49 -11.73 -2.84
N THR A 280 -34.89 -12.86 -3.41
CA THR A 280 -36.29 -13.33 -3.37
C THR A 280 -36.36 -14.81 -3.01
N ASP A 281 -37.32 -15.15 -2.15
CA ASP A 281 -37.74 -16.51 -1.87
C ASP A 281 -39.21 -16.70 -2.30
N VAL A 282 -39.43 -17.62 -3.23
CA VAL A 282 -40.70 -17.80 -3.95
C VAL A 282 -41.23 -19.24 -3.92
N PHE A 283 -41.63 -19.73 -2.75
CA PHE A 283 -42.21 -21.07 -2.64
C PHE A 283 -43.54 -21.25 -3.41
N TRP A 284 -44.54 -20.39 -3.18
CA TRP A 284 -45.89 -20.56 -3.74
C TRP A 284 -45.96 -20.41 -5.26
N GLN A 285 -45.15 -19.52 -5.84
CA GLN A 285 -45.11 -19.32 -7.29
C GLN A 285 -44.48 -20.52 -8.01
N ALA A 286 -43.54 -21.22 -7.35
CA ALA A 286 -42.97 -22.46 -7.87
C ALA A 286 -44.03 -23.58 -7.88
N GLU A 287 -44.77 -23.79 -6.78
CA GLU A 287 -45.82 -24.83 -6.71
C GLU A 287 -46.98 -24.60 -7.69
N GLN A 288 -47.40 -23.35 -7.93
CA GLN A 288 -48.47 -23.07 -8.90
C GLN A 288 -48.10 -23.48 -10.33
N LYS A 289 -46.83 -23.36 -10.73
CA LYS A 289 -46.38 -23.80 -12.05
C LYS A 289 -46.42 -25.33 -12.19
N PHE A 290 -46.16 -26.08 -11.11
CA PHE A 290 -46.26 -27.55 -11.14
C PHE A 290 -47.70 -28.05 -11.15
N ARG A 291 -48.63 -27.37 -10.45
CA ARG A 291 -50.05 -27.75 -10.44
C ARG A 291 -50.79 -27.40 -11.74
N ASN A 292 -50.40 -26.34 -12.43
CA ASN A 292 -51.02 -25.93 -13.70
C ASN A 292 -50.49 -26.67 -14.94
N ASN A 293 -49.40 -27.44 -14.83
CA ASN A 293 -48.89 -28.28 -15.92
C ASN A 293 -49.48 -29.71 -15.89
N GLY A 294 -50.68 -29.87 -15.34
CA GLY A 294 -51.42 -31.13 -15.27
C GLY A 294 -52.14 -31.55 -16.56
N ASN A 295 -51.66 -31.16 -17.75
CA ASN A 295 -52.09 -31.77 -19.01
C ASN A 295 -50.92 -32.57 -19.61
N TRP A 296 -50.81 -33.80 -19.12
CA TRP A 296 -50.18 -34.95 -19.79
C TRP A 296 -51.08 -36.16 -19.50
N ILE A 297 -52.19 -36.33 -20.22
CA ILE A 297 -52.46 -37.27 -21.35
C ILE A 297 -53.77 -36.80 -21.99
#